data_AF-A0A938MKN3-F1
#
_entry.id   AF-A0A938MKN3-F1
#
_cell.length_a   1.000
_cell.length_b   1.000
_cell.length_c   1.000
_cell.angle_alpha   90.00
_cell.angle_beta   90.00
_cell.angle_gamma   90.00
#
_symmetry.space_group_name_H-M   'P 1'
#
loop_
_entity.id
_entity.type
_entity.pdbx_description
1 polymer ?
#
loop_
_entity_poly.entity_id
_entity_poly.type
_entity_poly.pdbx_seq_one_letter_code
_entity_poly.pdbx_strand_id
1 'polypeptide(L)'
;MSLDADSLFVKLAGEKGFVTPQQVAQSMAAQQDARKVGVEKTLSEVLLTKHLLTGAQIRQVHSEMLAQGVHPKLGDFELVAELGFGAMGTAYRARRV
;
A
#
# COMPACT_ATOMS: atom_id res chain seq x y z
N MET A 1 15.21 -5.25 -3.95
CA MET A 1 14.45 -4.59 -5.03
C MET A 1 12.98 -4.75 -4.70
N SER A 2 12.30 -3.67 -4.32
CA SER A 2 10.88 -3.65 -3.89
C SER A 2 10.01 -2.80 -4.83
N LEU A 3 10.51 -2.51 -6.04
CA LEU A 3 9.85 -1.58 -6.96
C LEU A 3 8.53 -2.13 -7.51
N ASP A 4 8.36 -3.45 -7.60
CA ASP A 4 7.21 -4.03 -8.32
C ASP A 4 5.87 -3.78 -7.61
N ALA A 5 5.81 -3.93 -6.28
CA ALA A 5 4.58 -3.76 -5.52
C ALA A 5 4.15 -2.28 -5.43
N ASP A 6 5.08 -1.38 -5.10
CA ASP A 6 4.78 0.06 -5.01
C ASP A 6 4.41 0.65 -6.39
N SER A 7 5.08 0.22 -7.47
CA SER A 7 4.75 0.69 -8.83
C SER A 7 3.37 0.23 -9.28
N LEU A 8 3.02 -1.04 -9.00
CA LEU A 8 1.70 -1.56 -9.32
C LEU A 8 0.61 -0.87 -8.49
N PHE A 9 0.88 -0.62 -7.21
CA PHE A 9 -0.04 0.11 -6.33
C PHE A 9 -0.34 1.51 -6.89
N VAL A 10 0.69 2.26 -7.26
CA VAL A 10 0.54 3.61 -7.87
C VAL A 10 -0.27 3.54 -9.15
N LYS A 11 0.01 2.57 -10.01
CA LYS A 11 -0.70 2.39 -11.27
C LYS A 11 -2.20 2.15 -11.04
N LEU A 12 -2.54 1.17 -10.21
CA LEU A 12 -3.93 0.82 -9.89
C LEU A 12 -4.66 1.95 -9.14
N ALA A 13 -3.99 2.60 -8.19
CA ALA A 13 -4.56 3.73 -7.46
C ALA A 13 -4.79 4.94 -8.38
N GLY A 14 -3.91 5.17 -9.35
CA GLY A 14 -4.07 6.21 -10.37
C GLY A 14 -5.21 5.90 -11.35
N GLU A 15 -5.30 4.65 -11.83
CA GLU A 15 -6.38 4.19 -12.73
C GLU A 15 -7.76 4.32 -12.08
N LYS A 16 -7.87 4.11 -10.77
CA LYS A 16 -9.11 4.31 -10.01
C LYS A 16 -9.38 5.77 -9.63
N GLY A 17 -8.47 6.69 -9.94
CA GLY A 17 -8.58 8.11 -9.58
C GLY A 17 -8.45 8.38 -8.09
N PHE A 18 -7.85 7.47 -7.32
CA PHE A 18 -7.70 7.64 -5.87
C PHE A 18 -6.51 8.51 -5.50
N VAL A 19 -5.50 8.59 -6.36
CA VAL A 19 -4.31 9.41 -6.16
C VAL A 19 -3.94 10.18 -7.42
N THR A 20 -3.42 11.38 -7.24
CA THR A 20 -2.84 12.17 -8.34
C THR A 20 -1.33 11.92 -8.45
N PRO A 21 -0.73 12.15 -9.62
CA PRO A 21 0.73 12.04 -9.79
C PRO A 21 1.51 12.92 -8.79
N GLN A 22 0.95 14.08 -8.45
CA GLN A 22 1.55 15.01 -7.51
C GLN A 22 1.52 14.45 -6.07
N GLN A 23 0.42 13.83 -5.67
CA GLN A 23 0.29 13.17 -4.35
C GLN A 23 1.22 11.95 -4.23
N VAL A 24 1.40 11.19 -5.32
CA VAL A 24 2.34 10.08 -5.37
C VAL A 24 3.77 10.58 -5.18
N ALA A 25 4.19 11.61 -5.92
CA ALA A 25 5.54 12.18 -5.79
C ALA A 25 5.82 12.69 -4.36
N GLN A 26 4.85 13.40 -3.74
CA GLN A 26 4.97 13.85 -2.36
C GLN A 26 5.01 12.70 -1.34
N SER A 27 4.35 11.59 -1.63
CA SER A 27 4.32 10.42 -0.76
C SER A 27 5.61 9.61 -0.88
N MET A 28 6.17 9.48 -2.08
CA MET A 28 7.48 8.90 -2.30
C MET A 28 8.60 9.69 -1.60
N ALA A 29 8.56 11.02 -1.66
CA ALA A 29 9.52 11.85 -0.93
C ALA A 29 9.44 11.60 0.58
N ALA A 30 8.22 11.57 1.15
CA ALA A 30 8.03 11.26 2.56
C ALA A 30 8.43 9.83 2.95
N GLN A 31 8.25 8.86 2.05
CA GLN A 31 8.73 7.49 2.23
C GLN A 31 10.26 7.44 2.30
N GLN A 32 10.95 8.16 1.42
CA GLN A 32 12.40 8.27 1.43
C GLN A 32 12.90 8.94 2.71
N ASP A 33 12.23 10.00 3.17
CA ASP A 33 12.60 10.67 4.40
C ASP A 33 12.37 9.78 5.62
N ALA A 34 11.27 9.01 5.68
CA ALA A 34 11.05 8.01 6.71
C ALA A 34 12.15 6.94 6.73
N ARG A 35 12.61 6.48 5.56
CA ARG A 35 13.75 5.54 5.47
C ARG A 35 15.05 6.15 6.02
N LYS A 36 15.30 7.45 5.83
CA LYS A 36 16.50 8.11 6.39
C LYS A 36 16.53 8.11 7.91
N VAL A 37 15.37 8.17 8.56
CA VAL A 37 15.25 8.02 10.02
C VAL A 37 15.07 6.56 10.48
N GLY A 38 15.33 5.59 9.60
CA GLY A 38 15.32 4.17 9.93
C GLY A 38 13.93 3.55 10.04
N VAL A 39 12.89 4.24 9.55
CA VAL A 39 11.52 3.74 9.54
C VAL A 39 11.18 3.23 8.15
N GLU A 40 11.02 1.91 8.02
CA GLU A 40 10.53 1.31 6.77
C GLU A 40 9.01 1.43 6.71
N LYS A 41 8.52 2.31 5.83
CA LYS A 41 7.11 2.41 5.46
C LYS A 41 6.92 2.11 3.98
N THR A 42 5.81 1.45 3.68
CA THR A 42 5.30 1.26 2.31
C THR A 42 4.61 2.54 1.83
N LEU A 43 4.48 2.69 0.51
CA LEU A 43 3.84 3.89 -0.04
C LEU A 43 2.36 3.99 0.39
N SER A 44 1.67 2.84 0.49
CA SER A 44 0.29 2.74 0.96
C SER A 44 0.13 3.20 2.41
N GLU A 45 1.06 2.86 3.31
CA GLU A 45 1.07 3.36 4.70
C GLU A 45 1.30 4.88 4.77
N VAL A 46 2.19 5.42 3.93
CA VAL A 46 2.44 6.87 3.87
C VAL A 46 1.18 7.60 3.40
N LEU A 47 0.52 7.08 2.36
CA LEU A 47 -0.72 7.65 1.83
C LEU A 47 -1.87 7.58 2.84
N LEU A 48 -1.96 6.48 3.61
CA LEU A 48 -2.93 6.35 4.70
C LEU A 48 -2.67 7.37 5.81
N THR A 49 -1.41 7.47 6.25
CA THR A 49 -1.00 8.38 7.35
C THR A 49 -1.23 9.84 6.96
N LYS A 50 -1.05 10.18 5.68
CA LYS A 50 -1.33 11.52 5.15
C LYS A 50 -2.81 11.77 4.85
N HIS A 51 -3.71 10.82 5.13
CA HIS A 51 -5.13 10.88 4.79
C HIS A 51 -5.42 11.13 3.29
N LEU A 52 -4.46 10.78 2.42
CA LEU A 52 -4.62 10.88 0.96
C LEU A 52 -5.44 9.71 0.42
N LEU A 53 -5.37 8.57 1.09
CA LEU A 53 -6.18 7.39 0.83
C LEU A 53 -6.88 6.93 2.10
N THR A 54 -8.10 6.45 1.93
CA THR A 54 -8.83 5.74 2.99
C THR A 54 -8.42 4.27 3.03
N GLY A 55 -8.59 3.62 4.18
CA GLY A 55 -8.35 2.18 4.30
C GLY A 55 -9.19 1.34 3.33
N ALA A 56 -10.39 1.82 2.96
CA ALA A 56 -11.23 1.16 1.95
C ALA A 56 -10.62 1.21 0.55
N GLN A 57 -10.08 2.38 0.15
CA GLN A 57 -9.41 2.54 -1.15
C GLN A 57 -8.11 1.73 -1.22
N ILE A 58 -7.31 1.74 -0.16
CA ILE A 58 -6.07 0.95 -0.08
C ILE A 58 -6.38 -0.53 -0.22
N ARG A 59 -7.41 -1.02 0.48
CA ARG A 59 -7.86 -2.40 0.34
C ARG A 59 -8.27 -2.71 -1.08
N GLN A 60 -9.05 -1.85 -1.71
CA GLN A 60 -9.51 -2.10 -3.08
C GLN A 60 -8.32 -2.26 -4.04
N VAL A 61 -7.27 -1.48 -3.85
CA VAL A 61 -6.01 -1.63 -4.60
C VAL A 61 -5.27 -2.92 -4.22
N HIS A 62 -5.11 -3.23 -2.92
CA HIS A 62 -4.44 -4.45 -2.46
C HIS A 62 -5.14 -5.73 -2.93
N SER A 63 -6.47 -5.76 -2.90
CA SER A 63 -7.28 -6.89 -3.36
C SER A 63 -7.03 -7.17 -4.85
N GLU A 64 -6.91 -6.11 -5.65
CA GLU A 64 -6.61 -6.22 -7.07
C GLU A 64 -5.14 -6.60 -7.34
N MET A 65 -4.20 -6.12 -6.52
CA MET A 65 -2.81 -6.60 -6.57
C MET A 65 -2.71 -8.10 -6.25
N LEU A 66 -3.42 -8.57 -5.22
CA LEU A 66 -3.50 -9.99 -4.87
C LEU A 66 -4.13 -10.82 -5.99
N ALA A 67 -5.18 -10.29 -6.65
CA ALA A 67 -5.79 -10.93 -7.82
C ALA A 67 -4.82 -11.04 -9.01
N GLN A 68 -3.85 -10.13 -9.11
CA GLN A 68 -2.76 -10.18 -10.10
C GLN A 68 -1.55 -11.00 -9.62
N GLY A 69 -1.64 -11.67 -8.47
CA GLY A 69 -0.56 -12.50 -7.91
C GLY A 69 0.58 -11.69 -7.27
N VAL A 70 0.39 -10.39 -7.05
CA VAL A 70 1.37 -9.55 -6.36
C VAL A 70 1.01 -9.49 -4.89
N HIS A 71 1.98 -9.82 -4.04
CA HIS A 71 1.84 -9.86 -2.59
C HIS A 71 2.46 -8.60 -1.96
N PRO A 72 1.67 -7.55 -1.70
CA PRO A 72 2.20 -6.33 -1.08
C PRO A 72 2.75 -6.61 0.32
N LYS A 73 3.85 -5.93 0.66
CA LYS A 73 4.46 -5.97 1.98
C LYS A 73 3.81 -4.94 2.92
N LEU A 74 3.79 -5.28 4.19
CA LEU A 74 3.38 -4.41 5.29
C LEU A 74 4.30 -4.69 6.48
N GLY A 75 5.34 -3.86 6.65
CA GLY A 75 6.47 -4.17 7.53
C GLY A 75 7.14 -5.49 7.16
N ASP A 76 7.36 -6.35 8.15
CA ASP A 76 7.99 -7.68 8.00
C ASP A 76 7.03 -8.77 7.46
N PHE A 77 5.87 -8.37 6.94
CA PHE A 77 4.83 -9.28 6.49
C PHE A 77 4.50 -9.08 5.01
N GLU A 78 4.31 -10.18 4.30
CA GLU A 78 3.70 -10.20 2.96
C GLU A 78 2.23 -10.59 3.05
N LEU A 79 1.36 -9.82 2.41
CA LEU A 79 -0.06 -10.10 2.31
C LEU A 79 -0.28 -11.26 1.33
N VAL A 80 -0.87 -12.35 1.81
CA VAL A 80 -1.09 -13.59 1.04
C VAL A 80 -2.53 -13.64 0.50
N ALA A 81 -3.52 -13.32 1.33
CA ALA A 81 -4.92 -13.33 0.94
C ALA A 81 -5.76 -12.41 1.86
N GLU A 82 -6.85 -11.85 1.32
CA GLU A 82 -7.88 -11.19 2.14
C GLU A 82 -8.75 -12.26 2.81
N LEU A 83 -8.86 -12.21 4.14
CA LEU A 83 -9.66 -13.17 4.93
C LEU A 83 -11.07 -12.67 5.21
N GLY A 84 -11.25 -11.35 5.26
CA GLY A 84 -12.55 -10.76 5.51
C GLY A 84 -12.45 -9.33 6.03
N PHE A 85 -13.62 -8.76 6.33
CA PHE A 85 -13.71 -7.37 6.72
C PHE A 85 -14.81 -7.04 7.70
N GLY A 86 -14.57 -5.98 8.47
CA GLY A 86 -15.54 -5.44 9.41
C GLY A 86 -15.40 -3.92 9.55
N ALA A 87 -16.20 -3.36 10.46
CA ALA A 87 -16.28 -1.92 10.69
C ALA A 87 -14.94 -1.27 11.05
N MET A 88 -14.02 -2.03 11.66
CA MET A 88 -12.71 -1.53 12.11
C MET A 88 -11.54 -1.84 11.16
N GLY A 89 -11.76 -2.55 10.05
CA GLY A 89 -10.69 -2.82 9.09
C GLY A 89 -10.82 -4.09 8.26
N THR A 90 -9.68 -4.54 7.75
CA THR A 90 -9.53 -5.74 6.92
C THR A 90 -8.62 -6.73 7.61
N ALA A 91 -9.04 -7.99 7.66
CA ALA A 91 -8.19 -9.09 8.07
C ALA A 91 -7.51 -9.67 6.83
N TYR A 92 -6.20 -9.82 6.90
CA TYR A 92 -5.41 -10.49 5.87
C TYR A 92 -4.70 -11.69 6.46
N ARG A 93 -4.60 -12.74 5.65
CA ARG A 93 -3.61 -13.78 5.85
C ARG A 93 -2.28 -13.20 5.39
N ALA A 94 -1.30 -13.19 6.28
CA ALA A 94 0.04 -12.72 5.97
C ALA A 94 1.10 -13.78 6.30
N ARG A 95 2.25 -13.66 5.66
CA ARG A 95 3.45 -14.48 5.91
C ARG A 95 4.59 -13.56 6.30
N ARG A 96 5.29 -13.90 7.37
CA ARG A 96 6.50 -13.20 7.78
C ARG A 96 7.64 -13.49 6.79
N VAL A 97 8.38 -12.45 6.45
CA VAL A 97 9.57 -12.49 5.58
C VAL A 97 10.79 -11.88 6.25
#